data_AF-A0A259S5Q1-F1
#
_entry.id   AF-A0A259S5Q1-F1
#
_cell.length_a   1.000
_cell.length_b   1.000
_cell.length_c   1.000
_cell.angle_alpha   90.00
_cell.angle_beta   90.00
_cell.angle_gamma   90.00
#
_symmetry.space_group_name_H-M   'P 1'
#
loop_
_entity.id
_entity.type
_entity.pdbx_description
1 polymer ?
#
loop_
_entity_poly.entity_id
_entity_poly.type
_entity_poly.pdbx_seq_one_letter_code
_entity_poly.pdbx_strand_id
1 'polypeptide(L)'
;EKFRLGLFENPFVDEETAESIVGRPDFVAEGLDAQSDSLTLLTNTAVAGGSPILPLALGVKVYAEGVAADALAAYATVVGSPEEADVAILRIKAPFEDRDRGGFSDLFHSGSLEFPAEEHARLTAIAAAVPTVVDIYLDRPAVLGGLEETARAVLADYGASDEAVLRVLFGERGPQGALPFDLPRSDAAVAASRTDVAFDTENPTFRFGHGLRY
;
A
#
# COMPACT_ATOMS: atom_id res chain seq x y z
N GLU A 1 -11.45 9.46 36.48
CA GLU A 1 -11.81 8.66 35.28
C GLU A 1 -12.70 7.46 35.56
N LYS A 2 -12.35 6.52 36.46
CA LYS A 2 -13.16 5.31 36.71
C LYS A 2 -14.64 5.57 37.05
N PHE A 3 -14.92 6.58 37.88
CA PHE A 3 -16.29 7.03 38.15
C PHE A 3 -17.01 7.57 36.90
N ARG A 4 -16.29 8.27 36.01
CA ARG A 4 -16.86 8.80 34.75
C ARG A 4 -17.15 7.68 33.76
N LEU A 5 -16.30 6.64 33.73
CA LEU A 5 -16.48 5.43 32.93
C LEU A 5 -17.55 4.49 33.51
N GLY A 6 -18.11 4.80 34.70
CA GLY A 6 -19.16 3.99 35.33
C GLY A 6 -18.70 2.62 35.82
N LEU A 7 -17.38 2.41 36.00
CA LEU A 7 -16.83 1.09 36.32
C LEU A 7 -17.13 0.61 37.74
N PHE A 8 -17.63 1.48 38.62
CA PHE A 8 -18.09 1.08 39.96
C PHE A 8 -19.54 0.55 39.92
N GLU A 9 -20.34 1.06 38.99
CA GLU A 9 -21.73 0.65 38.78
C GLU A 9 -21.83 -0.56 37.84
N ASN A 10 -21.06 -0.54 36.74
CA ASN A 10 -21.04 -1.60 35.72
C ASN A 10 -19.59 -2.04 35.43
N PRO A 11 -19.00 -2.87 36.30
CA PRO A 11 -17.59 -3.26 36.20
C PRO A 11 -17.28 -4.31 35.13
N PHE A 12 -18.28 -5.02 34.60
CA PHE A 12 -18.09 -6.19 33.72
C PHE A 12 -18.69 -5.97 32.33
N VAL A 13 -18.11 -6.66 31.35
CA VAL A 13 -18.64 -6.73 29.98
C VAL A 13 -19.78 -7.75 29.90
N ASP A 14 -20.72 -7.52 28.98
CA ASP A 14 -21.71 -8.53 28.59
C ASP A 14 -21.14 -9.37 27.43
N GLU A 15 -20.86 -10.64 27.73
CA GLU A 15 -20.24 -11.58 26.78
C GLU A 15 -21.18 -11.92 25.61
N GLU A 16 -22.48 -12.10 25.87
CA GLU A 16 -23.47 -12.42 24.82
C GLU A 16 -23.64 -11.23 23.86
N THR A 17 -23.72 -10.02 24.42
CA THR A 17 -23.76 -8.80 23.60
C THR A 17 -22.47 -8.64 22.80
N ALA A 18 -21.30 -8.88 23.40
CA ALA A 18 -20.02 -8.80 22.69
C ALA A 18 -19.96 -9.78 21.51
N GLU A 19 -20.38 -11.03 21.70
CA GLU A 19 -20.42 -12.05 20.65
C GLU A 19 -21.36 -11.65 19.50
N SER A 20 -22.50 -11.00 19.81
CA SER A 20 -23.42 -10.49 18.78
C SER A 20 -22.89 -9.29 17.98
N ILE A 21 -21.89 -8.58 18.50
CA ILE A 21 -21.34 -7.35 17.91
C ILE A 21 -20.05 -7.62 17.13
N VAL A 22 -19.15 -8.45 17.65
CA VAL A 22 -17.85 -8.71 17.04
C VAL A 22 -18.03 -9.43 15.71
N GLY A 23 -17.39 -8.92 14.65
CA GLY A 23 -17.44 -9.54 13.32
C GLY A 23 -18.78 -9.38 12.61
N ARG A 24 -19.65 -8.48 13.07
CA ARG A 24 -20.92 -8.15 12.40
C ARG A 24 -20.70 -7.83 10.92
N PRO A 25 -21.55 -8.37 10.00
CA PRO A 25 -21.36 -8.18 8.57
C PRO A 25 -21.32 -6.72 8.11
N ASP A 26 -22.11 -5.85 8.73
CA ASP A 26 -22.10 -4.42 8.41
C ASP A 26 -20.80 -3.74 8.85
N PHE A 27 -20.24 -4.12 10.01
CA PHE A 27 -18.94 -3.58 10.45
C PHE A 27 -17.78 -4.08 9.59
N VAL A 28 -17.83 -5.33 9.14
CA VAL A 28 -16.83 -5.89 8.22
C VAL A 28 -16.89 -5.17 6.88
N ALA A 29 -18.09 -4.93 6.34
CA ALA A 29 -18.28 -4.19 5.09
C ALA A 29 -17.76 -2.74 5.19
N GLU A 30 -18.11 -2.02 6.25
CA GLU A 30 -17.59 -0.66 6.50
C GLU A 30 -16.05 -0.66 6.70
N GLY A 31 -15.50 -1.70 7.33
CA GLY A 31 -14.05 -1.85 7.49
C GLY A 31 -13.32 -2.13 6.17
N LEU A 32 -13.91 -2.93 5.28
CA LEU A 32 -13.41 -3.13 3.93
C LEU A 32 -13.48 -1.83 3.13
N ASP A 33 -14.57 -1.10 3.28
CA ASP A 33 -14.74 0.20 2.63
C ASP A 33 -13.70 1.21 3.14
N ALA A 34 -13.47 1.30 4.44
CA ALA A 34 -12.45 2.18 5.00
C ALA A 34 -11.04 1.85 4.49
N GLN A 35 -10.72 0.56 4.30
CA GLN A 35 -9.46 0.14 3.70
C GLN A 35 -9.33 0.65 2.25
N SER A 36 -10.31 0.40 1.39
CA SER A 36 -10.28 0.86 -0.01
C SER A 36 -10.20 2.39 -0.12
N ASP A 37 -10.90 3.13 0.75
CA ASP A 37 -10.84 4.61 0.76
C ASP A 37 -9.47 5.13 1.19
N SER A 38 -8.76 4.41 2.06
CA SER A 38 -7.44 4.81 2.53
C SER A 38 -6.36 4.70 1.44
N LEU A 39 -6.60 3.93 0.38
CA LEU A 39 -5.60 3.68 -0.66
C LEU A 39 -5.27 4.97 -1.42
N THR A 40 -3.98 5.27 -1.51
CA THR A 40 -3.47 6.50 -2.08
C THR A 40 -2.79 6.24 -3.41
N LEU A 41 -3.39 6.70 -4.51
CA LEU A 41 -2.78 6.59 -5.84
C LEU A 41 -1.67 7.65 -6.01
N LEU A 42 -0.42 7.22 -6.16
CA LEU A 42 0.72 8.12 -6.29
C LEU A 42 1.00 8.48 -7.75
N THR A 43 1.00 7.47 -8.63
CA THR A 43 1.14 7.63 -10.08
C THR A 43 0.15 6.76 -10.82
N ASN A 44 -0.29 7.22 -11.99
CA ASN A 44 -1.10 6.44 -12.93
C ASN A 44 -0.88 6.99 -14.35
N THR A 45 -0.17 6.23 -15.17
CA THR A 45 0.32 6.64 -16.49
C THR A 45 -0.14 5.67 -17.56
N ALA A 46 -0.14 6.15 -18.81
CA ALA A 46 -0.68 5.40 -19.92
C ALA A 46 0.24 4.28 -20.42
N VAL A 47 -0.36 3.22 -20.94
CA VAL A 47 0.34 2.22 -21.76
C VAL A 47 0.33 2.69 -23.22
N ALA A 48 1.49 3.14 -23.72
CA ALA A 48 1.71 3.54 -25.12
C ALA A 48 0.81 4.69 -25.66
N GLY A 49 0.67 5.78 -24.89
CA GLY A 49 0.00 7.01 -25.33
C GLY A 49 -1.53 6.99 -25.29
N GLY A 50 -2.12 5.97 -24.67
CA GLY A 50 -3.56 5.87 -24.40
C GLY A 50 -4.00 6.48 -23.06
N SER A 51 -5.05 5.91 -22.46
CA SER A 51 -5.50 6.25 -21.12
C SER A 51 -4.56 5.69 -20.03
N PRO A 52 -4.60 6.23 -18.80
CA PRO A 52 -3.90 5.66 -17.64
C PRO A 52 -4.24 4.17 -17.46
N ILE A 53 -3.29 3.39 -16.91
CA ILE A 53 -3.44 1.94 -16.78
C ILE A 53 -4.55 1.52 -15.80
N LEU A 54 -4.78 2.30 -14.74
CA LEU A 54 -5.88 2.05 -13.80
C LEU A 54 -7.12 2.88 -14.18
N PRO A 55 -8.34 2.31 -14.05
CA PRO A 55 -8.62 0.96 -13.54
C PRO A 55 -8.34 -0.14 -14.58
N LEU A 56 -7.96 -1.33 -14.10
CA LEU A 56 -7.72 -2.52 -14.91
C LEU A 56 -9.03 -3.10 -15.45
N ALA A 57 -8.96 -3.73 -16.63
CA ALA A 57 -10.08 -4.45 -17.20
C ALA A 57 -10.22 -5.85 -16.57
N LEU A 58 -11.46 -6.30 -16.39
CA LEU A 58 -11.76 -7.68 -15.95
C LEU A 58 -11.28 -8.71 -16.98
N GLY A 59 -10.80 -9.86 -16.49
CA GLY A 59 -10.34 -10.98 -17.30
C GLY A 59 -8.95 -10.82 -17.91
N VAL A 60 -8.24 -9.72 -17.59
CA VAL A 60 -6.86 -9.48 -17.99
C VAL A 60 -5.92 -10.57 -17.44
N LYS A 61 -4.85 -10.90 -18.17
CA LYS A 61 -3.83 -11.81 -17.67
C LYS A 61 -2.89 -11.07 -16.73
N VAL A 62 -2.75 -11.58 -15.51
CA VAL A 62 -1.98 -10.95 -14.45
C VAL A 62 -0.84 -11.84 -14.00
N TYR A 63 0.37 -11.30 -14.00
CA TYR A 63 1.45 -11.81 -13.17
C TYR A 63 1.34 -11.13 -11.80
N ALA A 64 1.22 -11.90 -10.72
CA ALA A 64 0.99 -11.34 -9.38
C ALA A 64 2.04 -11.80 -8.38
N GLU A 65 2.56 -10.85 -7.59
CA GLU A 65 3.37 -11.12 -6.40
C GLU A 65 2.74 -10.44 -5.19
N GLY A 66 2.71 -11.14 -4.06
CA GLY A 66 2.16 -10.59 -2.81
C GLY A 66 0.63 -10.45 -2.77
N VAL A 67 -0.08 -10.98 -3.78
CA VAL A 67 -1.55 -11.08 -3.82
C VAL A 67 -1.93 -12.56 -3.79
N ALA A 68 -2.93 -12.94 -3.01
CA ALA A 68 -3.44 -14.30 -3.01
C ALA A 68 -4.19 -14.62 -4.33
N ALA A 69 -3.91 -15.79 -4.90
CA ALA A 69 -4.46 -16.17 -6.21
C ALA A 69 -6.00 -16.36 -6.19
N ASP A 70 -6.56 -16.75 -5.05
CA ASP A 70 -8.00 -16.85 -4.82
C ASP A 70 -8.68 -15.48 -4.81
N ALA A 71 -8.03 -14.45 -4.25
CA ALA A 71 -8.53 -13.08 -4.29
C ALA A 71 -8.61 -12.54 -5.74
N LEU A 72 -7.65 -12.90 -6.60
CA LEU A 72 -7.61 -12.49 -8.01
C LEU A 72 -8.60 -13.24 -8.90
N ALA A 73 -9.11 -14.41 -8.48
CA ALA A 73 -9.91 -15.29 -9.34
C ALA A 73 -11.20 -14.64 -9.87
N ALA A 74 -11.75 -13.67 -9.14
CA ALA A 74 -12.93 -12.91 -9.57
C ALA A 74 -12.61 -11.81 -10.61
N TYR A 75 -11.34 -11.39 -10.71
CA TYR A 75 -10.93 -10.21 -11.46
C TYR A 75 -10.11 -10.54 -12.71
N ALA A 76 -9.24 -11.54 -12.64
CA ALA A 76 -8.18 -11.76 -13.62
C ALA A 76 -7.78 -13.23 -13.80
N THR A 77 -7.06 -13.52 -14.88
CA THR A 77 -6.41 -14.82 -15.09
C THR A 77 -4.96 -14.75 -14.64
N VAL A 78 -4.59 -15.48 -13.58
CA VAL A 78 -3.20 -15.50 -13.08
C VAL A 78 -2.31 -16.35 -14.00
N VAL A 79 -1.16 -15.81 -14.39
CA VAL A 79 -0.14 -16.49 -15.21
C VAL A 79 1.17 -16.64 -14.44
N GLY A 80 2.04 -17.54 -14.91
CA GLY A 80 3.25 -17.95 -14.19
C GLY A 80 4.46 -17.05 -14.38
N SER A 81 4.47 -16.17 -15.38
CA SER A 81 5.59 -15.27 -15.65
C SER A 81 5.15 -13.92 -16.22
N PRO A 82 5.97 -12.85 -16.06
CA PRO A 82 5.68 -11.53 -16.61
C PRO A 82 5.45 -11.51 -18.12
N GLU A 83 6.12 -12.38 -18.88
CA GLU A 83 6.05 -12.43 -20.35
C GLU A 83 4.70 -12.96 -20.87
N GLU A 84 3.98 -13.71 -20.06
CA GLU A 84 2.65 -14.24 -20.38
C GLU A 84 1.51 -13.29 -19.98
N ALA A 85 1.83 -12.25 -19.21
CA ALA A 85 0.87 -11.34 -18.62
C ALA A 85 0.63 -10.11 -19.50
N ASP A 86 -0.57 -9.56 -19.40
CA ASP A 86 -0.88 -8.25 -19.98
C ASP A 86 -0.49 -7.11 -19.00
N VAL A 87 -0.53 -7.41 -17.69
CA VAL A 87 -0.15 -6.51 -16.60
C VAL A 87 0.47 -7.30 -15.43
N ALA A 88 1.42 -6.71 -14.72
CA ALA A 88 1.87 -7.23 -13.42
C ALA A 88 1.27 -6.44 -12.26
N ILE A 89 0.92 -7.13 -11.18
CA ILE A 89 0.52 -6.53 -9.89
C ILE A 89 1.53 -6.99 -8.84
N LEU A 90 2.31 -6.07 -8.30
CA LEU A 90 3.34 -6.34 -7.30
C LEU A 90 2.95 -5.68 -5.98
N ARG A 91 2.53 -6.47 -4.99
CA ARG A 91 2.36 -5.99 -3.60
C ARG A 91 3.66 -6.13 -2.84
N ILE A 92 4.28 -5.00 -2.52
CA ILE A 92 5.58 -4.92 -1.87
C ILE A 92 5.47 -4.17 -0.54
N LYS A 93 6.52 -4.26 0.28
CA LYS A 93 6.61 -3.54 1.55
C LYS A 93 7.63 -2.42 1.46
N ALA A 94 7.45 -1.36 2.24
CA ALA A 94 8.51 -0.40 2.49
C ALA A 94 9.79 -1.13 2.96
N PRO A 95 10.97 -0.74 2.45
CA PRO A 95 12.21 -1.41 2.79
C PRO A 95 12.58 -1.18 4.26
N PHE A 96 13.20 -2.20 4.83
CA PHE A 96 13.76 -2.13 6.17
C PHE A 96 14.92 -3.11 6.28
N GLU A 97 15.77 -2.86 7.27
CA GLU A 97 16.84 -3.77 7.64
C GLU A 97 16.36 -4.63 8.80
N ASP A 98 16.39 -5.95 8.61
CA ASP A 98 16.37 -6.86 9.75
C ASP A 98 17.71 -6.75 10.47
N ARG A 99 17.67 -6.18 11.67
CA ARG A 99 18.88 -5.86 12.45
C ARG A 99 19.19 -6.92 13.51
N ASP A 100 18.45 -8.02 13.57
CA ASP A 100 18.62 -9.15 14.51
C ASP A 100 19.01 -8.66 15.92
N ARG A 101 18.21 -7.72 16.45
CA ARG A 101 18.48 -7.07 17.73
C ARG A 101 17.67 -7.69 18.87
N GLY A 102 16.68 -8.53 18.55
CA GLY A 102 15.86 -9.26 19.51
C GLY A 102 14.89 -8.39 20.29
N GLY A 103 13.84 -9.01 20.82
CA GLY A 103 12.96 -8.40 21.81
C GLY A 103 12.12 -7.26 21.23
N PHE A 104 12.06 -6.11 21.93
CA PHE A 104 11.22 -4.99 21.49
C PHE A 104 11.60 -4.44 20.11
N SER A 105 12.85 -4.60 19.69
CA SER A 105 13.31 -4.08 18.40
C SER A 105 12.77 -4.86 17.21
N ASP A 106 12.38 -6.13 17.38
CA ASP A 106 11.78 -6.96 16.33
C ASP A 106 10.37 -6.49 15.95
N LEU A 107 9.77 -5.61 16.76
CA LEU A 107 8.46 -5.02 16.52
C LEU A 107 8.52 -3.76 15.65
N PHE A 108 9.71 -3.29 15.26
CA PHE A 108 9.89 -2.03 14.53
C PHE A 108 10.77 -2.19 13.29
N HIS A 109 10.25 -1.78 12.14
CA HIS A 109 11.04 -1.62 10.93
C HIS A 109 11.93 -0.36 11.04
N SER A 110 13.23 -0.54 10.77
CA SER A 110 14.22 0.54 10.82
C SER A 110 15.29 0.36 9.76
N GLY A 111 16.21 1.33 9.65
CA GLY A 111 17.27 1.32 8.65
C GLY A 111 16.88 2.11 7.40
N SER A 112 17.59 1.84 6.32
CA SER A 112 17.43 2.54 5.04
C SER A 112 15.97 2.58 4.59
N LEU A 113 15.56 3.71 4.01
CA LEU A 113 14.29 3.86 3.31
C LEU A 113 14.43 3.50 1.81
N GLU A 114 15.66 3.25 1.35
CA GLU A 114 15.96 2.84 -0.02
C GLU A 114 15.85 1.33 -0.16
N PHE A 115 15.27 0.87 -1.27
CA PHE A 115 15.27 -0.55 -1.59
C PHE A 115 16.70 -1.06 -1.79
N PRO A 116 17.03 -2.27 -1.30
CA PRO A 116 18.28 -2.93 -1.67
C PRO A 116 18.42 -2.97 -3.19
N ALA A 117 19.64 -2.71 -3.70
CA ALA A 117 19.88 -2.56 -5.14
C ALA A 117 19.42 -3.77 -5.97
N GLU A 118 19.55 -4.99 -5.42
CA GLU A 118 19.08 -6.23 -6.05
C GLU A 118 17.56 -6.27 -6.19
N GLU A 119 16.82 -5.91 -5.14
CA GLU A 119 15.36 -5.89 -5.17
C GLU A 119 14.85 -4.77 -6.08
N HIS A 120 15.45 -3.58 -6.01
CA HIS A 120 15.11 -2.49 -6.91
C HIS A 120 15.33 -2.87 -8.38
N ALA A 121 16.44 -3.54 -8.69
CA ALA A 121 16.72 -4.05 -10.04
C ALA A 121 15.70 -5.11 -10.48
N ARG A 122 15.29 -6.02 -9.58
CA ARG A 122 14.27 -7.04 -9.85
C ARG A 122 12.92 -6.41 -10.21
N LEU A 123 12.45 -5.48 -9.38
CA LEU A 123 11.18 -4.77 -9.60
C LEU A 123 11.20 -3.98 -10.91
N THR A 124 12.30 -3.28 -11.18
CA THR A 124 12.48 -2.53 -12.44
C THR A 124 12.53 -3.46 -13.66
N ALA A 125 13.13 -4.64 -13.54
CA ALA A 125 13.18 -5.62 -14.63
C ALA A 125 11.79 -6.16 -14.97
N ILE A 126 10.94 -6.42 -13.97
CA ILE A 126 9.54 -6.81 -14.18
C ILE A 126 8.78 -5.67 -14.87
N ALA A 127 8.93 -4.43 -14.38
CA ALA A 127 8.29 -3.24 -14.97
C ALA A 127 8.73 -2.94 -16.41
N ALA A 128 9.95 -3.36 -16.79
CA ALA A 128 10.44 -3.27 -18.15
C ALA A 128 9.87 -4.38 -19.07
N ALA A 129 9.56 -5.55 -18.53
CA ALA A 129 9.02 -6.68 -19.28
C ALA A 129 7.51 -6.53 -19.57
N VAL A 130 6.75 -6.04 -18.60
CA VAL A 130 5.28 -5.92 -18.68
C VAL A 130 4.80 -4.66 -17.96
N PRO A 131 3.75 -3.96 -18.45
CA PRO A 131 3.12 -2.87 -17.71
C PRO A 131 2.83 -3.29 -16.26
N THR A 132 3.34 -2.55 -15.30
CA THR A 132 3.32 -2.97 -13.89
C THR A 132 2.60 -1.95 -13.03
N VAL A 133 1.74 -2.46 -12.14
CA VAL A 133 1.11 -1.76 -11.03
C VAL A 133 1.82 -2.21 -9.76
N VAL A 134 2.42 -1.27 -9.05
CA VAL A 134 3.01 -1.52 -7.74
C VAL A 134 2.04 -1.04 -6.68
N ASP A 135 1.75 -1.90 -5.71
CA ASP A 135 1.06 -1.55 -4.48
C ASP A 135 2.07 -1.69 -3.34
N ILE A 136 2.36 -0.59 -2.64
CA ILE A 136 3.36 -0.53 -1.59
C ILE A 136 2.70 -0.34 -0.23
N TYR A 137 2.90 -1.30 0.66
CA TYR A 137 2.56 -1.19 2.07
C TYR A 137 3.52 -0.23 2.77
N LEU A 138 2.99 0.92 3.19
CA LEU A 138 3.73 2.01 3.83
C LEU A 138 3.40 2.13 5.32
N ASP A 139 3.94 1.22 6.14
CA ASP A 139 4.03 1.42 7.60
C ASP A 139 5.06 2.48 8.01
N ARG A 140 5.92 2.86 7.07
CA ARG A 140 6.89 3.95 7.13
C ARG A 140 7.08 4.56 5.74
N PRO A 141 7.65 5.78 5.63
CA PRO A 141 8.04 6.32 4.33
C PRO A 141 9.03 5.40 3.61
N ALA A 142 9.02 5.43 2.28
CA ALA A 142 9.98 4.72 1.43
C ALA A 142 10.54 5.67 0.37
N VAL A 143 11.78 5.43 -0.04
CA VAL A 143 12.37 6.01 -1.24
C VAL A 143 12.05 5.07 -2.40
N LEU A 144 11.18 5.53 -3.31
CA LEU A 144 10.71 4.71 -4.43
C LEU A 144 11.79 4.45 -5.49
N GLY A 145 12.84 5.28 -5.54
CA GLY A 145 14.02 5.02 -6.36
C GLY A 145 13.80 5.10 -7.89
N GLY A 146 12.68 5.67 -8.35
CA GLY A 146 12.29 5.67 -9.76
C GLY A 146 11.28 4.58 -10.13
N LEU A 147 10.84 3.77 -9.15
CA LEU A 147 9.70 2.86 -9.36
C LEU A 147 8.43 3.61 -9.77
N GLU A 148 8.24 4.84 -9.31
CA GLU A 148 7.12 5.70 -9.70
C GLU A 148 7.12 6.10 -11.18
N GLU A 149 8.28 6.05 -11.85
CA GLU A 149 8.44 6.34 -13.26
C GLU A 149 8.40 5.08 -14.12
N THR A 150 9.01 3.99 -13.62
CA THR A 150 9.11 2.71 -14.35
C THR A 150 7.82 1.90 -14.23
N ALA A 151 7.16 1.91 -13.08
CA ALA A 151 5.83 1.38 -12.90
C ALA A 151 4.80 2.30 -13.56
N ARG A 152 3.79 1.71 -14.21
CA ARG A 152 2.72 2.49 -14.83
C ARG A 152 1.78 3.09 -13.80
N ALA A 153 1.62 2.43 -12.66
CA ALA A 153 0.93 2.98 -11.52
C ALA A 153 1.61 2.55 -10.22
N VAL A 154 1.59 3.44 -9.23
CA VAL A 154 1.98 3.15 -7.86
C VAL A 154 0.82 3.52 -6.94
N LEU A 155 0.34 2.54 -6.19
CA LEU A 155 -0.64 2.66 -5.13
C LEU A 155 0.08 2.50 -3.79
N ALA A 156 -0.29 3.31 -2.80
CA ALA A 156 0.15 3.14 -1.43
C ALA A 156 -0.99 2.63 -0.56
N ASP A 157 -0.72 1.56 0.19
CA ASP A 157 -1.62 0.99 1.18
C ASP A 157 -1.02 1.04 2.60
N TYR A 158 -1.89 0.89 3.61
CA TYR A 158 -1.53 1.02 5.04
C TYR A 158 -1.91 -0.23 5.84
N GLY A 159 -1.82 -1.40 5.20
CA GLY A 159 -2.19 -2.70 5.76
C GLY A 159 -3.52 -3.19 5.20
N ALA A 160 -3.81 -2.84 3.95
CA ALA A 160 -5.08 -3.19 3.32
C ALA A 160 -5.08 -4.67 2.87
N SER A 161 -6.24 -5.29 2.98
CA SER A 161 -6.50 -6.63 2.44
C SER A 161 -6.40 -6.65 0.92
N ASP A 162 -6.14 -7.84 0.35
CA ASP A 162 -6.14 -8.05 -1.10
C ASP A 162 -7.46 -7.59 -1.72
N GLU A 163 -8.59 -7.92 -1.09
CA GLU A 163 -9.92 -7.52 -1.54
C GLU A 163 -10.05 -5.99 -1.65
N ALA A 164 -9.61 -5.25 -0.62
CA ALA A 164 -9.67 -3.79 -0.62
C ALA A 164 -8.85 -3.16 -1.75
N VAL A 165 -7.65 -3.70 -2.01
CA VAL A 165 -6.75 -3.26 -3.09
C VAL A 165 -7.35 -3.58 -4.45
N LEU A 166 -7.82 -4.80 -4.67
CA LEU A 166 -8.38 -5.24 -5.95
C LEU A 166 -9.65 -4.47 -6.32
N ARG A 167 -10.53 -4.15 -5.36
CA ARG A 167 -11.68 -3.26 -5.59
C ARG A 167 -11.27 -1.92 -6.17
N VAL A 168 -10.13 -1.38 -5.74
CA VAL A 168 -9.57 -0.15 -6.31
C VAL A 168 -8.92 -0.41 -7.66
N LEU A 169 -8.00 -1.37 -7.77
CA LEU A 169 -7.28 -1.64 -9.01
C LEU A 169 -8.21 -1.91 -10.21
N PHE A 170 -9.35 -2.56 -9.99
CA PHE A 170 -10.33 -2.90 -11.02
C PHE A 170 -11.51 -1.91 -11.09
N GLY A 171 -11.48 -0.82 -10.33
CA GLY A 171 -12.43 0.29 -10.45
C GLY A 171 -13.82 0.03 -9.84
N GLU A 172 -13.98 -0.99 -9.01
CA GLU A 172 -15.18 -1.12 -8.16
C GLU A 172 -15.29 0.02 -7.15
N ARG A 173 -14.14 0.62 -6.80
CA ARG A 173 -14.04 1.83 -6.01
C ARG A 173 -12.89 2.71 -6.50
N GLY A 174 -13.08 4.03 -6.48
CA GLY A 174 -12.00 4.97 -6.80
C GLY A 174 -11.05 5.17 -5.61
N PRO A 175 -9.74 5.40 -5.84
CA PRO A 175 -8.81 5.71 -4.76
C PRO A 175 -9.17 7.06 -4.13
N GLN A 176 -9.24 7.15 -2.80
CA GLN A 176 -9.60 8.39 -2.09
C GLN A 176 -8.53 8.86 -1.11
N GLY A 177 -7.47 8.07 -0.92
CA GLY A 177 -6.41 8.35 0.03
C GLY A 177 -5.57 9.56 -0.34
N ALA A 178 -4.87 10.08 0.65
CA ALA A 178 -3.83 11.08 0.52
C ALA A 178 -2.69 10.73 1.48
N LEU A 179 -1.45 10.96 1.05
CA LEU A 179 -0.28 10.59 1.83
C LEU A 179 -0.27 11.29 3.21
N PRO A 180 -0.10 10.55 4.32
CA PRO A 180 -0.01 11.13 5.66
C PRO A 180 1.40 11.65 6.00
N PHE A 181 2.38 11.50 5.11
CA PHE A 181 3.75 11.98 5.24
C PHE A 181 4.41 12.22 3.86
N ASP A 182 5.55 12.91 3.84
CA ASP A 182 6.38 13.03 2.63
C ASP A 182 7.04 11.68 2.31
N LEU A 183 7.11 11.32 1.03
CA LEU A 183 7.97 10.25 0.52
C LEU A 183 9.30 10.85 0.06
N PRO A 184 10.41 10.59 0.78
CA PRO A 184 11.69 11.21 0.49
C PRO A 184 12.29 10.69 -0.82
N ARG A 185 13.14 11.52 -1.44
CA ARG A 185 13.88 11.14 -2.65
C ARG A 185 15.10 10.24 -2.39
N SER A 186 15.63 10.27 -1.18
CA SER A 186 16.80 9.50 -0.76
C SER A 186 17.00 9.54 0.75
N ASP A 187 17.78 8.60 1.29
CA ASP A 187 18.20 8.61 2.70
C ASP A 187 19.02 9.85 3.04
N ALA A 188 19.85 10.31 2.11
CA ALA A 188 20.66 11.52 2.28
C ALA A 188 19.80 12.77 2.46
N ALA A 189 18.66 12.86 1.75
CA ALA A 189 17.72 13.97 1.92
C ALA A 189 17.04 13.97 3.30
N VAL A 190 16.76 12.78 3.83
CA VAL A 190 16.23 12.63 5.20
C VAL A 190 17.28 13.03 6.22
N ALA A 191 18.51 12.55 6.09
CA ALA A 191 19.61 12.89 7.01
C ALA A 191 19.96 14.39 7.02
N ALA A 192 19.77 15.08 5.89
CA ALA A 192 19.97 16.53 5.79
C ALA A 192 18.80 17.35 6.34
N SER A 193 17.60 16.76 6.49
CA SER A 193 16.41 17.48 6.97
C SER A 193 16.51 17.82 8.45
N ARG A 194 16.01 19.00 8.83
CA ARG A 194 15.99 19.43 10.23
C ARG A 194 14.82 18.79 10.96
N THR A 195 15.13 18.05 12.02
CA THR A 195 14.14 17.28 12.79
C THR A 195 13.15 18.14 13.56
N ASP A 196 13.45 19.42 13.78
CA ASP A 196 12.61 20.40 14.47
C ASP A 196 11.73 21.22 13.52
N VAL A 197 11.83 20.99 12.20
CA VAL A 197 11.05 21.71 11.19
C VAL A 197 10.17 20.72 10.43
N ALA A 198 8.85 20.95 10.50
CA ALA A 198 7.89 20.11 9.80
C ALA A 198 8.11 20.17 8.27
N PHE A 199 8.11 19.02 7.62
CA PHE A 199 8.22 18.86 6.16
C PHE A 199 9.48 19.50 5.54
N ASP A 200 10.59 19.53 6.27
CA ASP A 200 11.88 20.11 5.83
C ASP A 200 12.67 19.23 4.86
N THR A 201 12.19 18.02 4.55
CA THR A 201 12.80 17.19 3.50
C THR A 201 12.79 17.95 2.19
N GLU A 202 13.98 18.17 1.63
CA GLU A 202 14.13 18.85 0.36
C GLU A 202 13.60 17.95 -0.76
N ASN A 203 12.86 18.52 -1.71
CA ASN A 203 12.38 17.85 -2.94
C ASN A 203 11.98 16.37 -2.76
N PRO A 204 11.03 16.04 -1.86
CA PRO A 204 10.53 14.68 -1.74
C PRO A 204 9.82 14.28 -3.03
N THR A 205 9.87 13.00 -3.36
CA THR A 205 9.22 12.42 -4.54
C THR A 205 7.72 12.69 -4.51
N PHE A 206 7.09 12.52 -3.34
CA PHE A 206 5.70 12.92 -3.10
C PHE A 206 5.58 13.67 -1.77
N ARG A 207 4.74 14.70 -1.75
CA ARG A 207 4.45 15.48 -0.54
C ARG A 207 3.28 14.89 0.24
N PHE A 208 3.23 15.18 1.52
CA PHE A 208 2.02 15.07 2.35
C PHE A 208 0.80 15.62 1.61
N GLY A 209 -0.31 14.89 1.68
CA GLY A 209 -1.56 15.24 1.02
C GLY A 209 -1.63 14.85 -0.47
N HIS A 210 -0.55 14.34 -1.08
CA HIS A 210 -0.58 13.86 -2.46
C HIS A 210 -1.46 12.60 -2.58
N GLY A 211 -2.25 12.55 -3.65
CA GLY A 211 -3.10 11.42 -4.00
C GLY A 211 -3.92 11.73 -5.25
N LEU A 212 -3.77 10.92 -6.29
CA LEU A 212 -4.49 11.02 -7.55
C LEU A 212 -5.87 10.35 -7.46
N ARG A 213 -6.73 10.63 -8.43
CA ARG A 213 -8.11 10.11 -8.56
C ARG A 213 -8.37 9.67 -10.01
N TYR A 214 -9.33 8.80 -10.22
CA TYR A 214 -9.92 8.47 -11.52
C TYR A 214 -11.38 8.06 -11.37
#